data_AF-A0A6A9SXW4-F1
#
_entry.id   AF-A0A6A9SXW4-F1
#
_cell.length_a   1.000
_cell.length_b   1.000
_cell.length_c   1.000
_cell.angle_alpha   90.00
_cell.angle_beta   90.00
_cell.angle_gamma   90.00
#
_symmetry.space_group_name_H-M   'P 1'
#
loop_
_entity.id
_entity.type
_entity.pdbx_description
1 polymer ?
#
loop_
_entity_poly.entity_id
_entity_poly.type
_entity_poly.pdbx_seq_one_letter_code
_entity_poly.pdbx_strand_id
1 'polypeptide(L)'
;MAYTILQFGIPGGPELLVVLLLAVLLFGANKIPKLARSSGQAIGEFQKGREQVEQELEEIKDGGSDEEDVAADAGTGADTTTDATVESEVESETTSN
;
A
#
# COMPACT_ATOMS: atom_id res chain seq x y z
N MET A 1 -44.25 -6.97 4.98
CA MET A 1 -43.22 -6.13 5.62
C MET A 1 -42.49 -6.90 6.70
N ALA A 2 -41.64 -7.87 6.33
CA ALA A 2 -40.91 -8.69 7.31
C ALA A 2 -39.60 -9.24 6.71
N TYR A 3 -38.76 -8.36 6.15
CA TYR A 3 -37.47 -8.74 5.54
C TYR A 3 -36.30 -7.83 5.97
N THR A 4 -36.33 -7.26 7.17
CA THR A 4 -35.30 -6.29 7.61
C THR A 4 -34.41 -6.77 8.76
N ILE A 5 -34.80 -7.79 9.53
CA ILE A 5 -34.20 -8.00 10.87
C ILE A 5 -33.32 -9.26 10.96
N LEU A 6 -33.17 -10.04 9.87
CA LEU A 6 -32.45 -11.32 9.87
C LEU A 6 -31.39 -11.40 8.76
N GLN A 7 -30.60 -10.34 8.60
CA GLN A 7 -29.46 -10.30 7.66
C GLN A 7 -28.19 -9.78 8.36
N PHE A 8 -28.07 -10.05 9.67
CA PHE A 8 -26.88 -9.79 10.51
C PHE A 8 -25.71 -10.74 10.19
N GLY A 9 -25.46 -11.00 8.92
CA GLY A 9 -24.39 -11.86 8.45
C GLY A 9 -23.90 -11.32 7.13
N ILE A 10 -22.90 -10.45 7.20
CA ILE A 10 -22.13 -9.82 6.13
C ILE A 10 -22.98 -9.27 4.95
N PRO A 11 -22.98 -7.95 4.71
CA PRO A 11 -23.66 -7.39 3.53
C PRO A 11 -23.22 -8.15 2.27
N GLY A 12 -24.19 -8.61 1.50
CA GLY A 12 -23.93 -9.33 0.26
C GLY A 12 -23.15 -8.49 -0.75
N GLY A 13 -22.73 -9.12 -1.84
CA GLY A 13 -21.98 -8.46 -2.91
C GLY A 13 -22.52 -7.09 -3.32
N PRO A 14 -23.83 -6.91 -3.62
CA PRO A 14 -24.36 -5.62 -4.02
C PRO A 14 -24.39 -4.59 -2.89
N GLU A 15 -24.74 -4.97 -1.66
CA GLU A 15 -24.71 -4.07 -0.50
C GLU A 15 -23.29 -3.57 -0.20
N LEU A 16 -22.29 -4.45 -0.32
CA LEU A 16 -20.88 -4.09 -0.13
C LEU A 16 -20.39 -3.12 -1.22
N LEU A 17 -20.87 -3.25 -2.45
CA LEU A 17 -20.59 -2.32 -3.54
C LEU A 17 -21.15 -0.91 -3.26
N VAL A 18 -22.37 -0.81 -2.70
CA VAL A 18 -22.95 0.47 -2.29
C VAL A 18 -22.14 1.13 -1.17
N VAL A 19 -21.74 0.35 -0.16
CA VAL A 19 -20.88 0.86 0.93
C VAL A 19 -19.52 1.30 0.41
N LEU A 20 -18.92 0.54 -0.51
CA LEU A 20 -17.66 0.89 -1.15
C LEU A 20 -17.79 2.20 -1.95
N LEU A 21 -18.89 2.38 -2.69
CA LEU A 21 -19.15 3.60 -3.45
C LEU A 21 -19.26 4.81 -2.53
N LEU A 22 -19.98 4.68 -1.40
CA LEU A 22 -20.05 5.73 -0.38
C LEU A 22 -18.66 6.03 0.20
N ALA A 23 -17.88 5.01 0.57
CA ALA A 23 -16.53 5.20 1.07
C ALA A 23 -15.63 5.93 0.05
N VAL A 24 -15.75 5.60 -1.23
CA VAL A 24 -15.04 6.29 -2.32
C VAL A 24 -15.49 7.75 -2.49
N LEU A 25 -16.76 8.08 -2.25
CA LEU A 25 -17.22 9.48 -2.27
C LEU A 25 -16.67 10.28 -1.08
N LEU A 26 -16.60 9.69 0.11
CA LEU A 26 -16.09 10.36 1.31
C LEU A 26 -14.56 10.52 1.27
N PHE A 27 -13.84 9.47 0.90
CA PHE A 27 -12.38 9.42 0.95
C PHE A 27 -11.72 9.72 -0.40
N GLY A 28 -12.43 9.54 -1.52
CA GLY A 28 -11.90 9.67 -2.88
C GLY A 28 -11.33 8.36 -3.45
N ALA A 29 -11.51 8.15 -4.76
CA ALA A 29 -11.09 6.94 -5.47
C ALA A 29 -9.58 6.63 -5.38
N ASN A 30 -8.76 7.67 -5.19
CA ASN A 30 -7.30 7.53 -5.09
C ASN A 30 -6.78 7.26 -3.68
N LYS A 31 -7.57 7.50 -2.62
CA LYS A 31 -7.08 7.37 -1.24
C LYS A 31 -7.02 5.93 -0.77
N ILE A 32 -8.09 5.16 -0.96
CA ILE A 32 -8.13 3.74 -0.59
C ILE A 32 -6.98 2.92 -1.21
N PRO A 33 -6.71 2.98 -2.54
CA PRO A 33 -5.60 2.23 -3.12
C PRO A 33 -4.23 2.74 -2.66
N LYS A 34 -4.07 4.04 -2.41
CA LYS A 34 -2.82 4.61 -1.92
C LYS A 34 -2.51 4.18 -0.48
N LEU A 35 -3.54 4.14 0.38
CA LEU A 35 -3.43 3.61 1.74
C LEU A 35 -3.14 2.11 1.72
N ALA A 36 -3.84 1.34 0.89
CA ALA A 36 -3.60 -0.10 0.74
C ALA A 36 -2.17 -0.39 0.28
N ARG A 37 -1.63 0.36 -0.69
CA ARG A 37 -0.24 0.19 -1.16
C ARG A 37 0.78 0.47 -0.06
N SER A 38 0.72 1.64 0.58
CA SER A 38 1.67 2.01 1.63
C SER A 38 1.58 1.12 2.86
N SER A 39 0.36 0.80 3.31
CA SER A 39 0.15 -0.14 4.40
C SER A 39 0.60 -1.56 4.04
N GLY A 40 0.37 -1.98 2.79
CA GLY A 40 0.81 -3.28 2.28
C GLY A 40 2.33 -3.40 2.19
N GLN A 41 3.03 -2.35 1.75
CA GLN A 41 4.49 -2.30 1.77
C GLN A 41 5.04 -2.41 3.20
N ALA A 42 4.50 -1.61 4.13
CA ALA A 42 4.92 -1.65 5.52
C ALA A 42 4.68 -3.03 6.16
N ILE A 43 3.51 -3.63 5.92
CA ILE A 43 3.19 -4.99 6.40
C ILE A 43 4.15 -6.00 5.73
N GLY A 44 4.43 -5.89 4.43
CA GLY A 44 5.34 -6.76 3.69
C GLY A 44 6.77 -6.74 4.22
N GLU A 45 7.35 -5.55 4.40
CA GLU A 45 8.69 -5.38 4.97
C GLU A 45 8.76 -5.88 6.42
N PHE A 46 7.69 -5.65 7.20
CA PHE A 46 7.59 -6.16 8.57
C PHE A 46 7.58 -7.70 8.62
N GLN A 47 6.85 -8.37 7.72
CA GLN A 47 6.87 -9.83 7.63
C GLN A 47 8.27 -10.35 7.26
N LYS A 48 8.90 -9.74 6.25
CA LYS A 48 10.27 -10.11 5.84
C LYS A 48 11.30 -9.92 6.95
N GLY A 49 11.17 -8.85 7.74
CA GLY A 49 12.02 -8.60 8.90
C GLY A 49 11.78 -9.61 10.01
N ARG A 50 10.51 -9.98 10.27
CA ARG A 50 10.18 -11.02 11.25
C ARG A 50 10.74 -12.39 10.88
N GLU A 51 10.68 -12.73 9.61
CA GLU A 51 11.18 -14.02 9.08
C GLU A 51 12.71 -14.12 9.20
N GLN A 52 13.43 -13.04 8.90
CA GLN A 52 14.89 -12.94 9.15
C GLN A 52 15.24 -13.11 10.63
N VAL A 53 14.51 -12.43 11.52
CA VAL A 53 14.75 -12.53 12.98
C VAL A 53 14.45 -13.94 13.49
N GLU A 54 13.42 -14.60 12.96
CA GLU A 54 13.09 -15.98 13.32
C GLU A 54 14.18 -16.95 12.84
N GLN A 55 14.71 -16.75 11.62
CA GLN A 55 15.80 -17.53 11.05
C GLN A 55 17.11 -17.34 11.83
N GLU A 56 17.49 -16.10 12.14
CA GLU A 56 18.65 -15.81 13.00
C GLU A 56 18.50 -16.45 14.39
N LEU A 57 17.29 -16.41 14.97
CA LEU A 57 17.04 -16.98 16.29
C LEU A 57 17.06 -18.52 16.26
N GLU A 58 16.66 -19.14 15.16
CA GLU A 58 16.74 -20.57 14.93
C GLU A 58 18.20 -21.02 14.72
N GLU A 59 18.98 -20.27 13.93
CA GLU A 59 20.43 -20.47 13.75
C GLU A 59 21.19 -20.39 15.08
N ILE A 60 20.92 -19.36 15.90
CA ILE A 60 21.52 -19.20 17.24
C ILE A 60 21.13 -20.37 18.17
N LYS A 61 19.93 -20.90 18.00
CA LYS A 61 19.38 -21.97 18.85
C LYS A 61 19.86 -23.36 18.42
N ASP A 62 20.16 -23.57 17.14
CA ASP A 62 20.53 -24.88 16.59
C ASP A 62 22.04 -25.06 16.33
N GLY A 63 22.85 -23.98 16.22
CA GLY A 63 24.27 -24.16 15.96
C GLY A 63 25.13 -22.89 16.02
N GLY A 64 26.00 -22.82 17.01
CA GLY A 64 27.29 -22.15 16.83
C GLY A 64 28.16 -22.97 15.87
N SER A 65 27.99 -22.77 14.57
CA SER A 65 28.98 -23.12 13.54
C SER A 65 28.50 -22.63 12.17
N ASP A 66 29.41 -21.94 11.51
CA ASP A 66 29.49 -21.70 10.07
C ASP A 66 28.89 -20.37 9.56
N GLU A 67 29.82 -19.42 9.42
CA GLU A 67 29.78 -18.24 8.57
C GLU A 67 29.64 -18.62 7.08
N GLU A 68 29.29 -17.63 6.26
CA GLU A 68 29.04 -17.63 4.79
C GLU A 68 27.53 -17.65 4.46
N ASP A 69 26.96 -16.73 3.68
CA ASP A 69 27.53 -16.00 2.55
C ASP A 69 26.72 -14.72 2.27
N VAL A 70 27.41 -13.60 2.09
CA VAL A 70 26.85 -12.29 1.77
C VAL A 70 27.10 -12.02 0.29
N ALA A 71 26.23 -12.49 -0.61
CA ALA A 71 26.06 -11.89 -1.93
C ALA A 71 25.03 -12.67 -2.79
N ALA A 72 23.83 -12.11 -2.93
CA ALA A 72 23.03 -12.32 -4.14
C ALA A 72 22.11 -11.12 -4.37
N ASP A 73 22.66 -10.16 -5.11
CA ASP A 73 22.00 -9.51 -6.25
C ASP A 73 20.55 -9.02 -6.08
N ALA A 74 20.42 -7.69 -5.91
CA ALA A 74 19.20 -6.97 -6.27
C ALA A 74 19.56 -5.82 -7.22
N GLY A 75 20.14 -6.18 -8.38
CA GLY A 75 20.14 -5.33 -9.55
C GLY A 75 18.79 -5.36 -10.25
N THR A 76 18.24 -4.17 -10.51
CA THR A 76 17.25 -3.85 -11.56
C THR A 76 15.77 -3.91 -11.17
N GLY A 77 15.24 -2.73 -10.83
CA GLY A 77 13.79 -2.52 -10.76
C GLY A 77 13.35 -1.15 -10.26
N ALA A 78 14.08 -0.08 -10.57
CA ALA A 78 13.60 1.29 -10.32
C ALA A 78 14.13 2.22 -11.41
N ASP A 79 13.45 2.18 -12.56
CA ASP A 79 13.45 3.28 -13.52
C ASP A 79 12.99 4.54 -12.78
N THR A 80 13.97 5.34 -12.39
CA THR A 80 13.76 6.73 -11.98
C THR A 80 13.56 7.51 -13.27
N THR A 81 12.31 7.75 -13.63
CA THR A 81 11.95 8.90 -14.44
C THR A 81 11.29 9.92 -13.53
N THR A 82 12.13 10.69 -12.84
CA THR A 82 11.88 12.11 -12.69
C THR A 82 12.37 12.75 -13.98
N ASP A 83 11.49 13.30 -14.82
CA ASP A 83 11.68 14.66 -15.34
C ASP A 83 10.48 15.17 -16.17
N ALA A 84 10.27 16.49 -16.05
CA ALA A 84 9.64 17.41 -16.99
C ALA A 84 8.15 17.24 -17.36
N THR A 85 7.31 18.10 -16.77
CA THR A 85 6.75 19.26 -17.50
C THR A 85 6.34 20.31 -16.46
N VAL A 86 7.31 21.16 -16.10
CA VAL A 86 7.04 22.56 -15.77
C VAL A 86 7.20 23.33 -17.08
N GLU A 87 6.39 24.37 -17.25
CA GLU A 87 6.40 25.42 -18.30
C GLU A 87 5.34 25.35 -19.41
N SER A 88 4.19 25.97 -19.11
CA SER A 88 3.48 26.98 -19.92
C SER A 88 2.35 27.54 -19.05
N GLU A 89 2.09 28.84 -18.87
CA GLU A 89 2.62 30.08 -19.42
C GLU A 89 2.39 31.18 -18.37
N VAL A 90 3.31 32.14 -18.35
CA VAL A 90 3.18 33.45 -17.70
C VAL A 90 2.23 34.32 -18.55
N GLU A 91 1.62 35.32 -17.90
CA GLU A 91 0.82 36.44 -18.45
C GLU A 91 -0.70 36.28 -18.48
N SER A 92 -1.34 36.87 -17.47
CA SER A 92 -2.27 37.98 -17.72
C SER A 92 -2.25 38.88 -16.48
N GLU A 93 -1.41 39.91 -16.55
CA GLU A 93 -1.58 41.11 -15.73
C GLU A 93 -2.80 41.91 -16.23
N THR A 94 -3.37 42.67 -15.30
CA THR A 94 -4.02 43.99 -15.48
C THR A 94 -5.55 44.05 -15.46
N THR A 95 -6.01 44.97 -14.59
CA THR A 95 -7.26 45.77 -14.67
C THR A 95 -8.48 45.07 -14.07
N SER A 96 -9.30 45.65 -13.18
CA SER A 96 -9.44 46.90 -12.42
C SER A 96 -10.61 46.58 -11.46
N ASN A 97 -10.82 47.19 -10.31
CA ASN A 97 -10.95 48.61 -9.97
C ASN A 97 -11.10 48.68 -8.45
#